data_AF-A0A1S1BSE9-F1
#
_entry.id   AF-A0A1S1BSE9-F1
#
_cell.length_a   1.000
_cell.length_b   1.000
_cell.length_c   1.000
_cell.angle_alpha   90.00
_cell.angle_beta   90.00
_cell.angle_gamma   90.00
#
_symmetry.space_group_name_H-M   'P 1'
#
loop_
_entity.id
_entity.type
_entity.pdbx_description
1 polymer ?
#
loop_
_entity_poly.entity_id
_entity_poly.type
_entity_poly.pdbx_seq_one_letter_code
_entity_poly.pdbx_strand_id
1 'polypeptide(L)'
;MKNSKLNRLGLAQVAGKLESGEDQVLKAIRSGQAKLVFVASDASLRTQKKFKDKCSYYKIPINLDHDTLAISQALGKKRSTCALTDSGFAKAFLD
;
A
#
# COMPACT_ATOMS: atom_id res chain seq x y z
N MET A 1 -8.81 16.23 -13.92
CA MET A 1 -9.58 15.31 -13.03
C MET A 1 -8.86 13.98 -13.00
N LYS A 2 -8.38 13.51 -11.83
CA LYS A 2 -8.11 12.09 -11.48
C LYS A 2 -7.15 12.03 -10.28
N ASN A 3 -7.68 12.04 -9.06
CA ASN A 3 -6.98 11.60 -7.83
C ASN A 3 -7.96 11.19 -6.71
N SER A 4 -9.23 10.90 -7.04
CA SER A 4 -10.25 10.61 -6.02
C SER A 4 -9.98 9.31 -5.26
N LYS A 5 -9.47 8.26 -5.94
CA LYS A 5 -9.13 6.99 -5.28
C LYS A 5 -7.87 7.12 -4.41
N LEU A 6 -6.80 7.75 -4.88
CA LEU A 6 -5.57 7.92 -4.09
C LEU A 6 -5.76 8.84 -2.86
N ASN A 7 -6.65 9.84 -2.92
CA ASN A 7 -7.00 10.63 -1.73
C ASN A 7 -7.51 9.76 -0.56
N ARG A 8 -8.08 8.58 -0.84
CA ARG A 8 -8.48 7.62 0.21
C ARG A 8 -7.29 7.07 0.99
N LEU A 9 -6.09 7.00 0.40
CA LEU A 9 -4.87 6.61 1.13
C LEU A 9 -4.52 7.65 2.21
N GLY A 10 -4.62 8.93 1.88
CA GLY A 10 -4.41 10.01 2.85
C GLY A 10 -5.43 9.96 3.99
N LEU A 11 -6.71 9.73 3.68
CA LEU A 11 -7.76 9.55 4.69
C LEU A 11 -7.51 8.32 5.58
N ALA A 12 -7.10 7.19 4.99
CA ALA A 12 -6.76 5.98 5.73
C ALA A 12 -5.56 6.22 6.67
N GLN A 13 -4.57 7.00 6.23
CA GLN A 13 -3.44 7.38 7.08
C GLN A 13 -3.88 8.23 8.28
N VAL A 14 -4.74 9.23 8.07
CA VAL A 14 -5.28 10.07 9.15
C VAL A 14 -6.10 9.24 10.14
N ALA A 15 -6.86 8.26 9.66
CA ALA A 15 -7.64 7.34 10.48
C ALA A 15 -6.81 6.24 11.19
N GLY A 16 -5.48 6.20 11.01
CA GLY A 16 -4.62 5.15 11.56
C GLY A 16 -4.89 3.76 10.95
N LYS A 17 -5.44 3.71 9.73
CA LYS A 17 -5.81 2.50 8.99
C LYS A 17 -4.86 2.19 7.83
N LEU A 18 -3.66 2.76 7.86
CA LEU A 18 -2.63 2.57 6.86
C LEU A 18 -1.25 2.52 7.53
N GLU A 19 -0.46 1.52 7.14
CA GLU A 19 0.94 1.38 7.50
C GLU A 19 1.81 1.79 6.32
N SER A 20 2.93 2.50 6.56
CA SER A 20 3.76 3.06 5.49
C SER A 20 5.24 2.85 5.71
N GLY A 21 5.97 2.48 4.66
CA GLY A 21 7.39 2.10 4.74
C GLY A 21 7.61 0.61 4.86
N GLU A 22 8.77 0.17 4.39
CA GLU A 22 9.05 -1.23 4.11
C GLU A 22 8.86 -2.14 5.33
N ASP A 23 9.44 -1.78 6.48
CA ASP A 23 9.39 -2.61 7.69
C ASP A 23 7.98 -2.68 8.31
N GLN A 24 7.27 -1.55 8.37
CA GLN A 24 5.91 -1.49 8.90
C GLN A 24 4.94 -2.31 8.04
N VAL A 25 5.05 -2.18 6.72
CA VAL A 25 4.23 -2.93 5.77
C VAL A 25 4.53 -4.43 5.89
N LEU A 26 5.80 -4.82 5.98
CA LEU A 26 6.16 -6.23 6.18
C LEU A 26 5.65 -6.78 7.51
N LYS A 27 5.69 -5.98 8.58
CA LYS A 27 5.11 -6.36 9.88
C LYS A 27 3.61 -6.55 9.77
N ALA A 28 2.90 -5.64 9.11
CA ALA A 28 1.44 -5.72 8.90
C ALA A 28 1.03 -6.92 8.03
N ILE A 29 1.83 -7.27 7.01
CA ILE A 29 1.64 -8.49 6.21
C ILE A 29 1.79 -9.73 7.10
N ARG A 30 2.89 -9.81 7.87
CA ARG A 30 3.18 -10.98 8.73
C ARG A 30 2.18 -11.15 9.88
N SER A 31 1.62 -10.06 10.40
CA SER A 31 0.61 -10.09 11.46
C SER A 31 -0.80 -10.34 10.95
N GLY A 32 -1.03 -10.44 9.63
CA GLY A 32 -2.35 -10.60 9.03
C GLY A 32 -3.24 -9.35 9.07
N GLN A 33 -2.68 -8.20 9.47
CA GLN A 33 -3.40 -6.94 9.53
C GLN A 33 -3.54 -6.28 8.15
N ALA A 34 -2.54 -6.43 7.28
CA ALA A 34 -2.61 -5.87 5.93
C ALA A 34 -3.73 -6.54 5.11
N LYS A 35 -4.56 -5.71 4.47
CA LYS A 35 -5.68 -6.11 3.60
C LYS A 35 -5.42 -5.82 2.12
N LEU A 36 -4.61 -4.81 1.84
CA LEU A 36 -4.13 -4.47 0.50
C LEU A 36 -2.77 -3.78 0.63
N VAL A 37 -1.82 -4.16 -0.22
CA VAL A 37 -0.47 -3.59 -0.23
C VAL A 37 -0.24 -2.83 -1.53
N PHE A 38 0.28 -1.61 -1.43
CA PHE A 38 0.73 -0.81 -2.56
C PHE A 38 2.24 -0.77 -2.57
N VAL A 39 2.82 -1.06 -3.73
CA VAL A 39 4.25 -0.93 -3.99
C VAL A 39 4.40 -0.10 -5.25
N ALA A 40 5.30 0.87 -5.20
CA ALA A 40 5.50 1.74 -6.34
C ALA A 40 6.02 0.96 -7.56
N SER A 41 5.51 1.26 -8.75
CA SER A 41 5.93 0.66 -10.02
C SER A 41 7.39 0.94 -10.36
N ASP A 42 7.90 2.09 -9.90
CA ASP A 42 9.29 2.54 -10.02
C ASP A 42 10.18 2.11 -8.85
N ALA A 43 9.65 1.32 -7.90
CA ALA A 43 10.47 0.71 -6.85
C ALA A 43 11.46 -0.30 -7.45
N SER A 44 12.59 -0.52 -6.77
CA SER A 44 13.60 -1.49 -7.23
C SER A 44 13.00 -2.89 -7.47
N LEU A 45 13.52 -3.61 -8.47
CA LEU A 45 13.10 -4.99 -8.77
C LEU A 45 13.18 -5.91 -7.53
N ARG A 46 14.19 -5.69 -6.69
CA ARG A 46 14.35 -6.41 -5.41
C ARG A 46 13.18 -6.14 -4.46
N THR A 47 12.75 -4.88 -4.34
CA THR A 47 11.63 -4.48 -3.48
C THR A 47 10.32 -5.06 -4.02
N GLN A 48 10.06 -4.91 -5.33
CA GLN A 48 8.84 -5.45 -5.95
C GLN A 48 8.74 -6.97 -5.77
N LYS A 49 9.83 -7.70 -6.05
CA LYS A 49 9.88 -9.15 -5.83
C LYS A 49 9.63 -9.52 -4.37
N LYS A 50 10.32 -8.86 -3.43
CA LYS A 50 10.16 -9.10 -1.99
C LYS A 50 8.70 -8.97 -1.52
N PHE A 51 8.02 -7.90 -1.94
CA PHE A 51 6.62 -7.71 -1.58
C PHE A 51 5.68 -8.65 -2.31
N LYS A 52 5.92 -8.92 -3.60
CA LYS A 52 5.14 -9.88 -4.38
C LYS A 52 5.18 -11.28 -3.76
N ASP A 53 6.36 -11.76 -3.40
CA ASP A 53 6.55 -13.08 -2.78
C ASP A 53 5.81 -13.16 -1.43
N LYS A 54 5.92 -12.11 -0.59
CA LYS A 54 5.22 -12.06 0.70
C LYS A 54 3.71 -11.94 0.55
N CYS A 55 3.23 -11.06 -0.30
CA CYS A 55 1.79 -10.91 -0.57
C CYS A 55 1.20 -12.21 -1.14
N SER A 56 1.92 -12.89 -2.04
CA SER A 56 1.51 -14.21 -2.56
C SER A 56 1.44 -15.27 -1.46
N TYR A 57 2.44 -15.33 -0.57
CA TYR A 57 2.47 -16.30 0.52
C TYR A 57 1.33 -16.08 1.53
N TYR A 58 1.11 -14.83 1.95
CA TYR A 58 0.05 -14.46 2.91
C TYR A 58 -1.33 -14.28 2.25
N LYS A 59 -1.44 -14.49 0.93
CA LYS A 59 -2.68 -14.31 0.15
C LYS A 59 -3.29 -12.91 0.29
N ILE A 60 -2.44 -11.89 0.26
CA ILE A 60 -2.83 -10.48 0.33
C ILE A 60 -2.75 -9.88 -1.08
N PRO A 61 -3.76 -9.15 -1.55
CA PRO A 61 -3.68 -8.42 -2.82
C PRO A 61 -2.54 -7.39 -2.83
N ILE A 62 -1.89 -7.25 -3.97
CA ILE A 62 -0.83 -6.26 -4.21
C ILE A 62 -1.21 -5.40 -5.41
N ASN A 63 -1.03 -4.08 -5.28
CA ASN A 63 -1.20 -3.10 -6.34
C ASN A 63 0.17 -2.49 -6.69
N LEU A 64 0.51 -2.50 -7.98
CA LEU A 64 1.75 -1.99 -8.57
C LEU A 64 1.49 -0.90 -9.62
N ASP A 65 0.28 -0.32 -9.65
CA ASP A 65 -0.18 0.55 -10.75
C ASP A 65 0.22 2.03 -10.56
N HIS A 66 0.80 2.36 -9.41
CA HIS A 66 1.13 3.73 -9.01
C HIS A 66 2.64 3.88 -8.81
N ASP A 67 3.19 5.03 -9.17
CA ASP A 67 4.59 5.36 -8.93
C ASP A 67 4.82 5.94 -7.52
N THR A 68 6.10 6.11 -7.16
CA THR A 68 6.49 6.65 -5.85
C THR A 68 5.95 8.07 -5.66
N LEU A 69 5.87 8.85 -6.74
CA LEU A 69 5.37 10.22 -6.69
C LEU A 69 3.89 10.27 -6.30
N ALA A 70 3.04 9.50 -6.97
CA ALA A 70 1.61 9.43 -6.71
C ALA A 70 1.31 8.93 -5.28
N ILE A 71 2.01 7.88 -4.83
CA ILE A 71 1.87 7.37 -3.46
C ILE A 71 2.32 8.44 -2.45
N SER A 72 3.45 9.09 -2.71
CA SER A 72 3.98 10.11 -1.80
C SER A 72 3.06 11.33 -1.69
N GLN A 73 2.49 11.78 -2.80
CA GLN A 73 1.52 12.87 -2.84
C GLN A 73 0.26 12.53 -2.04
N ALA A 74 -0.27 11.32 -2.21
CA ALA A 74 -1.45 10.84 -1.50
C ALA A 74 -1.26 10.76 0.02
N LEU A 75 -0.06 10.40 0.46
CA LEU A 75 0.29 10.26 1.89
C LEU A 75 0.86 11.55 2.51
N GLY A 76 1.14 12.56 1.70
CA GLY A 76 1.79 13.81 2.13
C GLY A 76 3.23 13.61 2.64
N LYS A 77 3.89 12.50 2.31
CA LYS A 77 5.25 12.16 2.76
C LYS A 77 5.92 11.20 1.78
N LYS A 78 7.25 11.30 1.62
CA LYS A 78 8.02 10.48 0.67
C LYS A 78 7.93 8.99 1.01
N ARG A 79 7.18 8.23 0.21
CA ARG A 79 6.93 6.79 0.40
C ARG A 79 6.79 6.08 -0.95
N SER A 80 7.44 4.93 -1.06
CA SER A 80 7.33 4.00 -2.19
C SER A 80 6.47 2.78 -1.87
N THR A 81 6.06 2.59 -0.61
CA THR A 81 5.30 1.42 -0.14
C THR A 81 4.36 1.79 1.00
N CYS A 82 3.14 1.26 0.94
CA CYS A 82 2.16 1.34 2.02
C CYS A 82 1.19 0.15 1.99
N ALA A 83 0.48 -0.07 3.09
CA ALA A 83 -0.56 -1.08 3.19
C ALA A 83 -1.77 -0.55 3.95
N LEU A 84 -2.96 -0.84 3.42
CA LEU A 84 -4.20 -0.62 4.13
C LEU A 84 -4.43 -1.76 5.11
N THR A 85 -4.75 -1.42 6.36
CA THR A 85 -5.05 -2.40 7.42
C THR A 85 -6.56 -2.56 7.63
N ASP A 86 -7.36 -1.67 7.05
CA ASP A 86 -8.82 -1.70 7.11
C ASP A 86 -9.44 -2.23 5.81
N SER A 87 -10.46 -3.07 5.94
CA SER A 87 -11.13 -3.71 4.81
C SER A 87 -12.04 -2.75 4.04
N GLY A 88 -12.64 -1.76 4.69
CA GLY A 88 -13.48 -0.75 4.03
C GLY A 88 -12.65 0.11 3.08
N PHE A 89 -11.48 0.56 3.55
CA PHE A 89 -10.53 1.25 2.68
C PHE A 89 -9.95 0.33 1.60
N ALA A 90 -9.67 -0.95 1.88
CA ALA A 90 -9.12 -1.86 0.88
C ALA A 90 -10.12 -2.15 -0.26
N LYS A 91 -11.39 -2.37 0.06
CA LYS A 91 -12.46 -2.63 -0.93
C LYS A 91 -12.57 -1.54 -1.99
N ALA A 92 -12.38 -0.27 -1.61
CA ALA A 92 -12.35 0.88 -2.52
C ALA A 92 -11.42 0.73 -3.75
N PHE A 93 -10.38 -0.10 -3.63
CA PHE A 93 -9.37 -0.34 -4.66
C PHE A 93 -9.46 -1.73 -5.27
N LEU A 94 -10.22 -2.64 -4.66
CA LEU A 94 -10.47 -3.99 -5.16
C LEU A 94 -11.78 -4.06 -5.98
N ASP A 95 -12.67 -3.09 -5.79
CA ASP A 95 -13.92 -2.87 -6.54
C ASP A 95 -13.74 -1.97 -7.79
#